data_AF-A0A818JPG6-F1
#
_entry.id   AF-A0A818JPG6-F1
#
_cell.length_a   1.000
_cell.length_b   1.000
_cell.length_c   1.000
_cell.angle_alpha   90.00
_cell.angle_beta   90.00
_cell.angle_gamma   90.00
#
_symmetry.space_group_name_H-M   'P 1'
#
loop_
_entity.id
_entity.type
_entity.pdbx_description
1 polymer ?
#
loop_
_entity_poly.entity_id
_entity_poly.type
_entity_poly.pdbx_seq_one_letter_code
_entity_poly.pdbx_strand_id
1 'polypeptide(L)'
;DEASIISYCPIDEDGCRYLLTDYFGKLYLLVLEHDKRNGSSSTTITDMKLDLLGETSMCEYITYLDNGVTFVGSRFGDSQLIRLLPEPENGSHLEILESYTNLGPIVDMCVVDLERQGRQVRRKAKHYFLRYEFF
;
A
#
# COMPACT_ATOMS: atom_id res chain seq x y z
N ASP A 1 17.94 -9.02 -8.28
CA ASP A 1 16.54 -9.15 -7.85
C ASP A 1 15.66 -8.43 -8.85
N GLU A 2 14.83 -9.16 -9.58
CA GLU A 2 13.84 -8.58 -10.48
C GLU A 2 12.65 -8.09 -9.65
N ALA A 3 12.38 -6.79 -9.71
CA ALA A 3 11.21 -6.20 -9.06
C ALA A 3 9.94 -6.66 -9.80
N SER A 4 9.15 -7.53 -9.18
CA SER A 4 7.88 -8.00 -9.73
C SER A 4 6.77 -6.99 -9.43
N ILE A 5 6.06 -6.57 -10.46
CA ILE A 5 4.82 -5.78 -10.31
C ILE A 5 3.75 -6.67 -9.68
N ILE A 6 3.12 -6.21 -8.60
CA ILE A 6 2.15 -6.99 -7.82
C ILE A 6 0.75 -6.39 -7.82
N SER A 7 0.62 -5.09 -8.07
CA SER A 7 -0.67 -4.40 -8.08
C SER A 7 -0.70 -3.33 -9.17
N TYR A 8 -1.90 -3.02 -9.66
CA TYR A 8 -2.12 -1.97 -10.64
C TYR A 8 -3.45 -1.25 -10.40
N CYS A 9 -3.53 0.01 -10.83
CA CYS A 9 -4.75 0.79 -10.77
C CYS A 9 -4.89 1.70 -12.00
N PRO A 10 -6.00 1.64 -12.76
CA PRO A 10 -6.27 2.63 -13.81
C PRO A 10 -6.51 4.01 -13.21
N ILE A 11 -5.96 5.04 -13.86
CA ILE A 11 -6.19 6.45 -13.47
C ILE A 11 -7.29 7.05 -14.34
N ASP A 12 -7.22 6.82 -15.65
CA ASP A 12 -8.14 7.41 -16.62
C ASP A 12 -9.18 6.41 -17.11
N GLU A 13 -10.40 6.90 -17.38
CA GLU A 13 -11.48 6.09 -17.96
C GLU A 13 -11.16 5.58 -19.38
N ASP A 14 -10.29 6.29 -20.10
CA ASP A 14 -9.85 5.92 -21.45
C ASP A 14 -8.73 4.87 -21.46
N GLY A 15 -8.19 4.52 -20.29
CA GLY A 15 -7.11 3.54 -20.16
C GLY A 15 -5.75 4.06 -20.59
N CYS A 16 -5.52 5.38 -20.69
CA CYS A 16 -4.22 5.92 -21.07
C CYS A 16 -3.17 5.79 -19.96
N ARG A 17 -3.57 5.81 -18.68
CA ARG A 17 -2.63 5.85 -17.55
C ARG A 17 -2.97 4.83 -16.48
N TYR A 18 -1.93 4.17 -15.97
CA TYR A 18 -2.01 3.21 -14.88
C TYR A 18 -0.93 3.47 -13.84
N LEU A 19 -1.29 3.32 -12.57
CA LEU A 19 -0.33 3.14 -11.50
C LEU A 19 0.05 1.68 -11.39
N LEU A 20 1.33 1.40 -11.22
CA LEU A 20 1.87 0.05 -10.99
C LEU A 20 2.73 0.07 -9.73
N THR A 21 2.60 -0.95 -8.88
CA THR A 21 3.45 -1.09 -7.70
C THR A 21 4.23 -2.39 -7.74
N ASP A 22 5.51 -2.32 -7.36
CA ASP A 22 6.31 -3.52 -7.13
C ASP A 22 6.19 -4.02 -5.68
N TYR A 23 6.78 -5.19 -5.45
CA TYR A 23 6.84 -5.80 -4.12
C TYR A 23 7.61 -4.98 -3.08
N PHE A 24 8.53 -4.12 -3.50
CA PHE A 24 9.37 -3.29 -2.62
C PHE A 24 8.74 -1.93 -2.29
N GLY A 25 7.54 -1.63 -2.83
CA GLY A 25 6.83 -0.38 -2.58
C GLY A 25 7.13 0.72 -3.61
N LYS A 26 7.91 0.44 -4.66
CA LYS A 26 8.10 1.42 -5.75
C LYS A 26 6.80 1.58 -6.52
N LEU A 27 6.45 2.84 -6.74
CA LEU A 27 5.27 3.24 -7.48
C LEU A 27 5.68 3.82 -8.83
N TYR A 28 5.11 3.29 -9.89
CA TYR A 28 5.37 3.68 -11.27
C TYR A 28 4.09 4.21 -11.94
N LEU A 29 4.28 5.12 -12.88
CA LEU A 29 3.25 5.53 -13.84
C LEU A 29 3.54 4.87 -15.18
N LEU A 30 2.60 4.05 -15.64
CA LEU A 30 2.56 3.56 -17.01
C LEU A 30 1.65 4.48 -17.83
N VAL A 31 2.20 5.03 -18.92
CA VAL A 31 1.45 5.81 -19.91
C VAL A 31 1.41 5.02 -21.21
N LEU A 32 0.20 4.80 -21.73
CA LEU A 32 -0.07 4.18 -23.01
C LEU A 32 -0.40 5.28 -24.02
N GLU A 33 0.38 5.39 -25.09
CA GLU A 33 0.07 6.32 -26.17
C GLU A 33 -0.87 5.65 -27.17
N HIS A 34 -1.99 6.30 -27.48
CA HIS A 34 -2.99 5.77 -28.41
C HIS A 34 -2.87 6.44 -29.78
N ASP A 35 -2.99 5.63 -30.84
CA ASP A 35 -3.11 6.18 -32.19
C ASP A 35 -4.47 6.88 -32.35
N LYS A 36 -4.43 8.21 -32.47
CA LYS A 36 -5.63 9.01 -32.73
C LYS A 36 -5.96 9.12 -34.22
N ARG A 37 -5.25 8.40 -35.10
CA ARG A 37 -5.48 8.46 -36.56
C ARG A 37 -6.81 7.79 -36.92
N ASN A 38 -7.79 8.67 -37.14
CA ASN A 38 -8.98 8.51 -37.98
C ASN A 38 -10.03 7.49 -37.53
N GLY A 39 -10.95 7.93 -36.67
CA GLY A 39 -12.37 7.53 -36.66
C GLY A 39 -12.73 6.04 -36.55
N SER A 40 -11.73 5.18 -36.35
CA SER A 40 -11.86 3.74 -36.31
C SER A 40 -12.12 3.35 -34.85
N SER A 41 -13.11 2.50 -34.61
CA SER A 41 -13.49 2.00 -33.28
C SER A 41 -12.43 1.12 -32.61
N SER A 42 -11.21 1.08 -33.14
CA SER A 42 -10.12 0.24 -32.68
C SER A 42 -9.03 1.11 -32.09
N THR A 43 -8.98 1.15 -30.77
CA THR A 43 -7.96 1.86 -30.00
C THR A 43 -6.64 1.08 -30.05
N THR A 44 -5.72 1.46 -30.94
CA THR A 44 -4.39 0.85 -31.04
C THR A 44 -3.38 1.63 -30.19
N ILE A 45 -2.59 0.92 -29.36
CA ILE A 45 -1.50 1.51 -28.59
C ILE A 45 -0.26 1.62 -29.48
N THR A 46 0.34 2.80 -29.58
CA THR A 46 1.53 3.08 -30.40
C THR A 46 2.83 3.03 -29.62
N ASP A 47 2.79 3.39 -28.33
CA ASP A 47 3.96 3.42 -27.47
C ASP A 47 3.58 3.21 -26.00
N MET A 48 4.56 2.85 -25.18
CA MET A 48 4.42 2.71 -23.73
C MET A 48 5.61 3.35 -23.01
N LYS A 49 5.31 4.22 -22.04
CA LYS A 49 6.31 4.85 -21.19
C LYS A 49 6.08 4.46 -19.73
N LEU A 50 7.16 4.09 -19.03
CA LEU A 50 7.12 3.77 -17.62
C LEU A 50 8.04 4.71 -16.84
N ASP A 51 7.46 5.50 -15.94
CA ASP A 51 8.18 6.46 -15.10
C ASP A 51 8.10 6.03 -13.62
N LEU A 52 9.23 6.07 -12.90
CA LEU A 52 9.24 5.88 -11.45
C LEU A 52 8.78 7.17 -10.77
N LEU A 53 7.73 7.09 -9.97
CA LEU A 53 7.19 8.22 -9.22
C LEU A 53 7.83 8.36 -7.84
N GLY A 54 8.12 7.25 -7.17
CA GLY A 54 8.74 7.23 -5.85
C GLY A 54 8.52 5.92 -5.13
N GLU A 55 8.63 5.95 -3.80
CA GLU A 55 8.46 4.80 -2.92
C GLU A 55 7.31 5.05 -1.93
N THR A 56 6.53 4.01 -1.69
CA THR A 56 5.39 3.94 -0.76
C THR A 56 5.60 2.79 0.22
N SER A 57 4.68 2.59 1.17
CA SER A 57 4.60 1.31 1.90
C SER A 57 4.51 0.14 0.92
N MET A 58 4.93 -1.07 1.34
CA MET A 58 4.78 -2.29 0.54
C MET A 58 3.31 -2.51 0.17
N CYS A 59 2.96 -2.17 -1.07
CA CYS A 59 1.58 -2.03 -1.53
C CYS A 59 1.00 -3.39 -1.93
N GLU A 60 -0.09 -3.79 -1.28
CA GLU A 60 -0.89 -4.95 -1.70
C GLU A 60 -2.01 -4.50 -2.67
N TYR A 61 -2.66 -3.37 -2.36
CA TYR A 61 -3.77 -2.81 -3.14
C TYR A 61 -3.57 -1.32 -3.36
N ILE A 62 -3.76 -0.85 -4.58
CA ILE A 62 -3.69 0.57 -4.92
C ILE A 62 -5.01 1.05 -5.54
N THR A 63 -5.44 2.25 -5.19
CA THR A 63 -6.67 2.85 -5.71
C THR A 63 -6.51 4.34 -5.88
N TYR A 64 -6.52 4.81 -7.13
CA TYR A 64 -6.63 6.22 -7.45
C TYR A 64 -8.02 6.71 -7.07
N LEU A 65 -8.08 7.83 -6.33
CA LEU A 65 -9.34 8.40 -5.85
C LEU A 65 -9.78 9.51 -6.78
N ASP A 66 -9.08 10.66 -6.74
CA ASP A 66 -9.23 11.79 -7.65
C ASP A 66 -8.14 12.84 -7.33
N ASN A 67 -7.95 13.84 -8.20
CA ASN A 67 -7.10 15.01 -7.99
C ASN A 67 -5.66 14.68 -7.54
N GLY A 68 -5.07 13.64 -8.12
CA GLY A 68 -3.74 13.18 -7.77
C GLY A 68 -3.67 12.41 -6.45
N VAL A 69 -4.79 12.19 -5.74
CA VAL A 69 -4.82 11.47 -4.47
C VAL A 69 -5.03 9.99 -4.73
N THR A 70 -4.20 9.16 -4.10
CA THR A 70 -4.21 7.70 -4.23
C THR A 70 -4.16 7.06 -2.85
N PHE A 71 -4.97 6.03 -2.63
CA PHE A 71 -4.87 5.17 -1.46
C PHE A 71 -3.95 3.99 -1.74
N VAL A 72 -3.02 3.73 -0.83
CA VAL A 72 -2.07 2.61 -0.85
C VAL A 72 -2.37 1.71 0.35
N GLY A 73 -3.00 0.58 0.08
CA GLY A 73 -3.27 -0.45 1.06
C GLY A 73 -2.06 -1.36 1.22
N SER A 74 -1.48 -1.40 2.43
CA SER A 74 -0.36 -2.29 2.75
C SER A 74 -0.80 -3.40 3.70
N ARG A 75 -0.33 -4.62 3.44
CA ARG A 75 -0.54 -5.78 4.32
C ARG A 75 0.53 -5.92 5.41
N PHE A 76 1.75 -5.50 5.11
CA PHE A 76 2.94 -5.72 5.94
C PHE A 76 3.52 -4.42 6.54
N GLY A 77 2.86 -3.29 6.30
CA GLY A 77 3.16 -2.01 6.90
C GLY A 77 1.91 -1.14 6.99
N ASP A 78 2.10 0.09 7.46
CA ASP A 78 1.03 1.09 7.53
C ASP A 78 0.49 1.39 6.12
N SER A 79 -0.83 1.49 6.00
CA SER A 79 -1.45 1.95 4.76
C SER A 79 -1.28 3.46 4.64
N GLN A 80 -1.29 4.01 3.42
CA GLN A 80 -0.99 5.42 3.19
C GLN A 80 -2.04 6.06 2.28
N LEU A 81 -2.32 7.33 2.56
CA LEU A 81 -2.94 8.24 1.60
C LEU A 81 -1.84 9.11 1.02
N ILE A 82 -1.66 9.09 -0.30
CA ILE A 82 -0.59 9.82 -0.98
C ILE A 82 -1.15 10.79 -2.02
N ARG A 83 -0.37 11.82 -2.33
CA ARG A 83 -0.59 12.76 -3.43
C ARG A 83 0.51 12.62 -4.47
N LEU A 84 0.10 12.49 -5.72
CA LEU A 84 0.96 12.52 -6.90
C LEU A 84 1.24 13.98 -7.27
N LEU A 85 2.52 14.35 -7.28
CA LEU A 85 2.99 15.69 -7.60
C LEU A 85 3.36 15.79 -9.09
N PRO A 86 2.95 16.87 -9.78
CA PRO A 86 3.33 17.08 -11.17
C PRO A 86 4.84 17.29 -11.34
N GLU A 87 5.46 17.96 -10.35
CA GLU A 87 6.90 18.19 -10.29
C GLU A 87 7.47 17.50 -9.05
N PRO A 88 8.67 16.91 -9.14
CA PRO A 88 9.23 16.16 -8.04
C PRO A 88 9.71 17.10 -6.92
N GLU A 89 9.39 16.75 -5.68
CA GLU A 89 9.95 17.38 -4.48
C GLU A 89 11.02 16.46 -3.90
N ASN A 90 12.25 16.95 -3.74
CA ASN A 90 13.40 16.16 -3.27
C ASN A 90 13.67 14.88 -4.09
N GLY A 91 13.31 14.90 -5.38
CA GLY A 91 13.48 13.76 -6.29
C GLY A 91 12.35 12.72 -6.25
N SER A 92 11.26 12.99 -5.54
CA SER A 92 10.06 12.15 -5.46
C SER A 92 8.84 12.89 -6.01
N HIS A 93 8.03 12.22 -6.84
CA HIS A 93 6.71 12.71 -7.26
C HIS A 93 5.61 12.37 -6.24
N LEU A 94 5.97 11.90 -5.04
CA LEU A 94 5.02 11.45 -4.03
C LEU A 94 5.13 12.30 -2.76
N GLU A 95 3.96 12.65 -2.23
CA GLU A 95 3.80 13.23 -0.91
C GLU A 95 2.86 12.35 -0.08
N ILE A 96 3.27 12.00 1.13
CA ILE A 96 2.42 11.24 2.06
C ILE A 96 1.52 12.23 2.79
N LEU A 97 0.20 12.13 2.54
CA LEU A 97 -0.80 12.95 3.21
C LEU A 97 -1.17 12.39 4.58
N GLU A 98 -1.32 11.06 4.67
CA GLU A 98 -1.70 10.38 5.91
C GLU A 98 -1.14 8.94 5.94
N SER A 99 -0.88 8.43 7.14
CA SER A 99 -0.48 7.05 7.39
C SER A 99 -1.44 6.41 8.38
N TYR A 100 -1.93 5.21 8.06
CA TYR A 100 -2.88 4.45 8.85
C TYR A 100 -2.19 3.22 9.45
N THR A 101 -2.08 3.20 10.78
CA THR A 101 -1.37 2.16 11.53
C THR A 101 -1.89 0.76 11.21
N ASN A 102 -0.96 -0.13 10.85
CA ASN A 102 -1.23 -1.55 10.68
C ASN A 102 -0.37 -2.34 11.70
N LEU A 103 -1.03 -3.00 12.64
CA LEU A 103 -0.34 -3.86 13.61
C LEU A 103 0.07 -5.21 13.03
N GLY A 104 -0.42 -5.54 11.83
CA GLY A 104 -0.18 -6.81 11.17
C GLY A 104 1.16 -6.89 10.43
N PRO A 105 1.67 -8.11 10.21
CA PRO A 105 1.28 -9.34 10.90
C PRO A 105 1.89 -9.39 12.31
N ILE A 106 1.06 -9.48 13.35
CA ILE A 106 1.56 -9.76 14.71
C ILE A 106 2.06 -11.21 14.72
N VAL A 107 3.39 -11.37 14.65
CA VAL A 107 4.01 -12.70 14.60
C VAL A 107 3.96 -13.40 15.96
N ASP A 108 4.07 -12.63 17.04
CA ASP A 108 3.93 -13.09 18.42
C ASP A 108 3.57 -11.89 19.33
N MET A 109 2.96 -12.14 20.49
CA MET A 109 2.70 -11.11 21.50
C MET A 109 2.79 -11.65 22.92
N CYS A 110 3.24 -10.82 23.86
CA CYS A 110 3.17 -11.10 25.28
C CYS A 110 2.52 -9.93 26.04
N VAL A 111 1.80 -10.24 27.12
CA VAL A 111 1.12 -9.23 27.95
C VAL A 111 2.00 -8.86 29.12
N VAL A 112 2.21 -7.55 29.34
CA VAL A 112 3.00 -7.01 30.45
C VAL A 112 2.20 -5.91 31.15
N ASP A 113 2.18 -5.94 32.48
CA ASP A 113 1.63 -4.84 33.30
C ASP A 113 2.73 -3.81 33.60
N LEU A 114 2.89 -2.85 32.69
CA LEU A 114 3.91 -1.80 32.81
C LEU A 114 3.61 -0.81 33.92
N GLU A 115 2.33 -0.49 34.14
CA GLU A 115 1.93 0.52 35.12
C GLU A 115 1.85 -0.06 36.54
N ARG A 116 1.98 -1.38 36.70
CA ARG A 116 1.75 -2.11 37.97
C ARG A 116 0.43 -1.72 38.63
N GLN A 117 -0.51 -1.19 37.83
CA GLN A 117 -1.82 -0.78 38.29
C GLN A 117 -2.72 -1.98 38.52
N GLY A 118 -2.22 -3.19 38.25
CA GLY A 118 -2.71 -4.44 38.78
C GLY A 118 -4.21 -4.41 38.83
N ARG A 119 -4.85 -4.37 37.64
CA ARG A 119 -6.31 -4.36 37.48
C ARG A 119 -6.85 -5.17 38.64
N GLN A 120 -7.51 -4.50 39.60
CA GLN A 120 -8.14 -5.19 40.73
C GLN A 120 -9.34 -5.98 40.18
N VAL A 121 -9.09 -6.95 39.30
CA VAL A 121 -9.99 -8.06 39.09
C VAL A 121 -9.90 -8.84 40.37
N ARG A 122 -10.92 -8.65 41.21
CA ARG A 122 -11.18 -9.41 42.42
C ARG A 122 -10.73 -10.85 42.19
N ARG A 123 -9.80 -11.31 43.03
CA ARG A 123 -9.41 -12.71 43.15
C ARG A 123 -10.65 -13.60 43.33
N LYS A 124 -11.22 -14.09 42.24
CA LYS A 124 -12.11 -15.26 42.18
C LYS A 124 -11.97 -15.96 40.81
N ALA A 125 -10.78 -16.44 40.53
CA ALA A 125 -10.55 -17.61 39.68
C ALA A 125 -9.28 -18.32 40.19
N LYS A 126 -9.36 -18.82 41.43
CA LYS A 126 -8.51 -19.95 41.84
C LYS A 126 -9.07 -21.17 41.12
N HIS A 127 -8.17 -21.98 40.56
CA HIS A 127 -8.43 -23.21 39.81
C HIS A 127 -9.00 -22.96 38.42
N TYR A 128 -8.16 -22.99 37.39
CA TYR A 128 -8.02 -24.09 36.43
C TYR A 128 -6.98 -23.67 35.38
N PHE A 129 -6.19 -24.64 34.91
CA PHE A 129 -5.30 -24.55 33.72
C PHE A 129 -3.95 -23.83 33.85
N LEU A 130 -3.04 -24.42 34.63
CA LEU A 130 -1.64 -24.61 34.21
C LEU A 130 -1.23 -26.03 34.62
N ARG A 131 -1.47 -26.97 33.72
CA ARG A 131 -0.82 -28.28 33.71
C ARG A 131 -0.59 -28.61 32.25
N TYR A 132 0.64 -28.47 31.79
CA TYR A 132 1.32 -29.38 30.87
C TYR A 132 2.76 -28.86 30.74
N GLU A 133 3.57 -29.32 31.69
CA GLU A 133 5.02 -29.31 31.68
C GLU A 133 5.47 -30.69 31.16
N PHE A 134 6.46 -30.68 30.25
CA PHE A 134 7.37 -31.77 29.89
C PHE A 134 6.82 -33.16 29.53
N PHE A 135 6.99 -33.52 28.25
CA PHE A 135 7.65 -34.78 27.86
C PHE A 135 8.86 -34.43 27.00
#